data_AF-A0A8J7L1Z6-F1
#
_entry.id   AF-A0A8J7L1Z6-F1
#
_cell.length_a   1.000
_cell.length_b   1.000
_cell.length_c   1.000
_cell.angle_alpha   90.00
_cell.angle_beta   90.00
_cell.angle_gamma   90.00
#
_symmetry.space_group_name_H-M   'P 1'
#
loop_
_entity.id
_entity.type
_entity.pdbx_description
1 polymer ?
#
loop_
_entity_poly.entity_id
_entity_poly.type
_entity_poly.pdbx_seq_one_letter_code
_entity_poly.pdbx_strand_id
1 'polypeptide(L)' 'MSEHQYTILLVYSSSYAVRAEKILRKEGIDTKMIPIPRHISSNCGVCVRIHTDDVNDALEVLDNSNLPLDGVYNLD' A
#
# COMPACT_ATOMS: atom_id res chain seq x y z
N MET A 1 13.45 -0.48 21.04
CA MET A 1 13.74 -0.11 19.64
C MET A 1 12.62 -0.73 18.85
N SER A 2 11.62 0.05 18.46
CA SER A 2 10.46 -0.47 17.72
C SER A 2 10.91 -0.78 16.30
N GLU A 3 10.93 -2.07 15.96
CA GLU A 3 10.99 -2.51 14.56
C GLU A 3 9.74 -1.93 13.88
N HIS A 4 9.93 -0.92 13.03
CA HIS A 4 8.83 -0.35 12.28
C HIS A 4 8.46 -1.37 11.20
N GLN A 5 7.48 -2.22 11.51
CA GLN A 5 6.92 -3.15 10.55
C GLN A 5 6.18 -2.34 9.47
N TYR A 6 6.37 -2.78 8.24
CA TYR A 6 5.75 -2.15 7.08
C TYR A 6 4.76 -3.13 6.48
N THR A 7 3.67 -2.61 5.94
CA THR A 7 2.72 -3.40 5.15
C THR A 7 2.75 -2.88 3.72
N ILE A 8 2.67 -3.79 2.76
CA ILE A 8 2.54 -3.46 1.35
C ILE A 8 1.15 -3.78 0.84
N LEU A 9 0.60 -2.83 0.10
CA LEU A 9 -0.67 -2.92 -0.60
C LEU A 9 -0.34 -3.22 -2.06
N LEU A 10 -0.67 -4.42 -2.51
CA LEU A 10 -0.61 -4.77 -3.92
C LEU A 10 -1.76 -4.09 -4.65
N VAL A 11 -1.44 -3.55 -5.82
CA VAL A 11 -2.37 -2.87 -6.70
C VAL A 11 -2.35 -3.52 -8.06
N TYR A 12 -3.40 -3.34 -8.85
CA TYR A 12 -3.48 -3.96 -10.18
C TYR A 12 -2.59 -3.30 -11.24
N SER A 13 -2.14 -2.07 -11.01
CA SER A 13 -1.32 -1.32 -11.99
C SER A 13 -0.58 -0.14 -11.33
N SER A 14 0.41 0.41 -12.04
CA SER A 14 1.12 1.61 -11.58
C SER A 14 0.23 2.84 -11.41
N SER A 15 -0.82 2.99 -12.24
CA SER A 15 -1.80 4.07 -12.07
C SER A 15 -2.60 3.94 -10.77
N TYR A 16 -2.91 2.71 -10.36
CA TYR A 16 -3.53 2.43 -9.06
C TYR A 16 -2.58 2.74 -7.92
N ALA A 17 -1.28 2.42 -8.04
CA ALA A 17 -0.29 2.79 -7.03
C ALA A 17 -0.23 4.31 -6.84
N VAL A 18 -0.18 5.08 -7.94
CA VAL A 18 -0.17 6.56 -7.88
C VAL A 18 -1.45 7.09 -7.24
N ARG A 19 -2.59 6.48 -7.55
CA ARG A 19 -3.88 6.89 -6.98
C ARG A 19 -3.98 6.57 -5.49
N ALA A 20 -3.57 5.36 -5.08
CA ALA A 20 -3.52 4.96 -3.67
C ALA A 20 -2.62 5.90 -2.86
N GLU A 21 -1.40 6.17 -3.33
CA GLU A 21 -0.46 7.08 -2.66
C GLU A 21 -1.06 8.48 -2.48
N LYS A 22 -1.72 9.02 -3.51
CA LYS A 22 -2.39 10.33 -3.42
C LYS A 22 -3.54 10.35 -2.42
N ILE A 23 -4.36 9.32 -2.39
CA ILE A 23 -5.49 9.21 -1.48
C ILE A 23 -4.97 9.11 -0.04
N LEU A 24 -4.05 8.18 0.23
CA LEU A 24 -3.53 7.91 1.56
C LEU A 24 -2.76 9.13 2.12
N ARG A 25 -1.91 9.77 1.30
CA ARG A 25 -1.21 10.99 1.71
C ARG A 25 -2.14 12.16 2.00
N LYS A 26 -3.31 12.22 1.35
CA LYS A 26 -4.31 13.27 1.61
C LYS A 26 -4.93 13.10 3.00
N GLU A 27 -5.08 11.87 3.46
CA GLU A 27 -5.56 11.53 4.79
C GLU A 27 -4.45 11.51 5.87
N GLY A 28 -3.22 11.90 5.49
CA GLY A 28 -2.10 12.01 6.43
C GLY A 28 -1.35 10.70 6.70
N ILE A 29 -1.68 9.62 5.99
CA ILE A 29 -1.01 8.32 6.13
C ILE A 29 0.33 8.38 5.37
N ASP A 30 1.43 8.03 6.05
CA ASP A 30 2.75 7.98 5.41
C ASP A 30 2.85 6.76 4.48
N THR A 31 3.04 7.04 3.20
CA THR A 31 3.03 6.02 2.16
C THR A 31 4.13 6.25 1.15
N LYS A 32 4.64 5.15 0.59
CA LYS A 32 5.66 5.20 -0.44
C LYS A 32 5.43 4.13 -1.50
N MET A 33 5.39 4.55 -2.76
CA MET A 33 5.47 3.59 -3.85
C MET A 33 6.87 2.95 -3.92
N ILE A 34 6.91 1.62 -3.92
CA ILE A 34 8.15 0.84 -4.04
C ILE A 34 8.01 -0.22 -5.14
N PRO A 35 9.11 -0.67 -5.75
CA PRO A 35 9.07 -1.86 -6.59
C PRO A 35 8.66 -3.06 -5.75
N ILE A 36 7.88 -3.96 -6.34
CA ILE A 36 7.42 -5.15 -5.64
C ILE A 36 8.62 -6.01 -5.21
N PRO A 37 8.71 -6.42 -3.94
CA PRO A 37 9.84 -7.23 -3.51
C PRO A 37 9.79 -8.63 -4.14
N ARG A 38 10.96 -9.22 -4.40
CA ARG A 38 11.14 -10.42 -5.27
C ARG A 38 10.36 -11.66 -4.84
N HIS A 39 10.01 -11.77 -3.57
CA HIS A 39 9.19 -12.85 -3.00
C HIS A 39 7.68 -12.75 -3.31
N ILE A 40 7.22 -11.62 -3.86
CA ILE A 40 5.80 -11.38 -4.16
C ILE A 40 5.65 -11.14 -5.65
N SER A 41 4.83 -11.96 -6.30
CA SER A 41 4.55 -11.87 -7.74
C SER A 41 3.31 -11.01 -7.98
N SER A 42 3.46 -9.90 -8.69
CA SER A 42 2.32 -9.16 -9.28
C SER A 42 2.71 -8.65 -10.66
N ASN A 43 1.73 -8.59 -11.56
CA ASN A 43 1.94 -8.25 -12.97
C ASN A 43 2.35 -6.79 -13.20
N CYS A 44 2.09 -5.90 -12.23
CA CYS A 44 2.29 -4.45 -12.33
C CYS A 44 3.67 -3.96 -11.85
N GLY A 45 4.45 -4.81 -11.17
CA GLY A 45 5.82 -4.54 -10.73
C GLY A 45 5.99 -3.52 -9.60
N VAL A 46 4.92 -2.88 -9.12
CA VAL A 46 4.96 -1.86 -8.06
C VAL A 46 3.85 -2.08 -7.03
N CYS A 47 4.12 -1.68 -5.79
CA CYS A 47 3.16 -1.69 -4.68
C CYS A 47 3.30 -0.42 -3.82
N VAL A 48 2.33 -0.22 -2.92
CA VAL A 48 2.36 0.90 -1.97
C VAL A 48 2.73 0.38 -0.60
N ARG A 49 3.81 0.88 -0.02
CA ARG A 49 4.23 0.57 1.35
C ARG A 49 3.67 1.60 2.31
N ILE A 50 3.12 1.13 3.43
CA ILE A 50 2.59 1.91 4.55
C ILE A 50 3.15 1.37 5.87
N HIS A 51 3.04 2.14 6.95
CA HIS A 51 3.28 1.59 8.28
C HIS A 51 2.21 0.56 8.63
N THR A 52 2.60 -0.55 9.27
CA THR A 52 1.65 -1.59 9.65
C THR A 52 0.58 -1.07 10.62
N ASP A 53 0.92 -0.10 11.46
CA ASP A 53 -0.03 0.56 12.36
C ASP A 53 -1.16 1.30 11.62
N ASP A 54 -0.89 1.77 10.40
CA ASP A 54 -1.86 2.53 9.58
C ASP A 54 -2.69 1.63 8.65
N VAL A 55 -2.54 0.29 8.71
CA VAL A 55 -3.22 -0.64 7.79
C VAL A 55 -4.73 -0.50 7.82
N ASN A 56 -5.33 -0.42 9.00
CA ASN A 56 -6.80 -0.39 9.11
C ASN A 56 -7.35 0.90 8.49
N ASP A 57 -6.73 2.04 8.83
CA ASP A 57 -7.11 3.35 8.31
C ASP A 57 -6.89 3.41 6.78
N ALA A 58 -5.77 2.86 6.29
CA ALA A 58 -5.49 2.80 4.87
C ALA A 58 -6.53 1.96 4.10
N LEU A 59 -6.94 0.82 4.64
CA LEU A 59 -7.95 -0.03 4.00
C LEU A 59 -9.31 0.67 3.94
N GLU A 60 -9.74 1.30 5.03
CA GLU A 60 -11.00 2.05 5.07
C GLU A 60 -10.99 3.22 4.07
N VAL A 61 -9.91 4.00 4.05
CA VAL A 61 -9.75 5.14 3.15
C VAL A 61 -9.79 4.71 1.67
N LEU A 62 -9.16 3.59 1.34
CA LEU A 62 -9.13 3.08 -0.04
C LEU A 62 -10.47 2.47 -0.46
N ASP A 63 -11.16 1.77 0.44
CA ASP A 63 -12.50 1.23 0.19
C ASP A 63 -13.52 2.36 -0.05
N ASN A 64 -13.52 3.38 0.81
CA ASN A 64 -14.33 4.60 0.65
C ASN A 64 -14.02 5.36 -0.66
N SER A 65 -12.81 5.19 -1.20
CA SER A 65 -12.38 5.80 -2.46
C SER A 65 -12.62 4.91 -3.70
N ASN A 66 -13.27 3.75 -3.52
CA ASN A 66 -13.50 2.73 -4.55
C ASN A 66 -12.21 2.31 -5.27
N LEU A 67 -11.10 2.18 -4.52
CA LEU A 67 -9.82 1.72 -5.05
C LEU A 67 -9.55 0.27 -4.62
N PRO A 68 -9.90 -0.73 -5.45
CA PRO A 68 -9.65 -2.12 -5.09
C PRO A 68 -8.15 -2.42 -5.06
N LEU A 69 -7.75 -3.20 -4.06
CA LEU A 69 -6.41 -3.75 -3.91
C LEU A 69 -6.35 -5.19 -4.41
N ASP A 70 -5.20 -5.56 -4.95
CA ASP A 70 -4.90 -6.94 -5.36
C ASP A 70 -4.55 -7.83 -4.14
N GLY A 71 -4.04 -7.21 -3.06
CA GLY A 71 -3.74 -7.91 -1.81
C GLY A 71 -2.99 -7.04 -0.80
N VAL A 72 -2.83 -7.55 0.41
CA VAL A 72 -2.17 -6.87 1.54
C VAL A 72 -1.19 -7.86 2.17
N TYR A 73 0.07 -7.43 2.34
CA TYR A 73 1.13 -8.29 2.87
C TYR A 73 1.98 -7.53 3.89
N ASN A 74 2.22 -8.13 5.04
CA ASN A 74 3.14 -7.58 6.02
C ASN A 74 4.58 -7.92 5.63
N LEU A 75 5.46 -6.94 5.72
CA LEU A 75 6.90 -7.10 5.63
C LEU A 75 7.41 -7.24 7.07
N ASP A 76 7.76 -8.47 7.43
CA ASP A 76 8.54 -8.79 8.63
C ASP A 76 10.01 -8.36 8.49
#